data_AF-Q26481-F1
#
_entry.id   AF-Q26481-F1
#
_cell.length_a   1.000
_cell.length_b   1.000
_cell.length_c   1.000
_cell.angle_alpha   90.00
_cell.angle_beta   90.00
_cell.angle_gamma   90.00
#
_symmetry.space_group_name_H-M   'P 1'
#
loop_
_entity.id
_entity.type
_entity.pdbx_description
1 polymer ?
#
loop_
_entity_poly.entity_id
_entity_poly.type
_entity_poly.pdbx_seq_one_letter_code
_entity_poly.pdbx_strand_id
1 'polypeptide(L)'
;MGFVKVVKNKAYFKRYQVKYKRRRQGKTDYFARKRLVVQDKNKYNTPKYRMIVRFTNKDIVCQIAYARIEGDVVICAAYAHELPRYGVKVGLTNYAAAYCTGLLLSRRLLNKFGLDEIYEGQTEIDGDEFYVEDVDGKPGAFRAFLDVGLARTTTGAKVFGAMKGAADGGLDIPHSTKRFPGYDDESGDFSAEVHRSHIFGGHVSNYMKELEEEDEEAFKRQFSQYIKHGVTADTVEEMYTKAHAAIREDPTPKKKTDFAGKTKRWNRKKMTFSQRRDRVKQKKASFLRAKQQEG
;
A
#
# COMPACT_ATOMS: atom_id res chain seq x y z
N MET A 1 -43.47 5.98 27.82
CA MET A 1 -43.56 5.02 26.70
C MET A 1 -42.46 5.34 25.71
N GLY A 2 -41.72 4.35 25.20
CA GLY A 2 -40.79 4.61 24.10
C GLY A 2 -41.56 4.98 22.83
N PHE A 3 -41.35 6.17 22.30
CA PHE A 3 -42.10 6.70 21.15
C PHE A 3 -41.55 6.24 19.78
N VAL A 4 -40.41 5.53 19.76
CA VAL A 4 -39.77 5.05 18.53
C VAL A 4 -39.93 3.54 18.37
N LYS A 5 -40.48 3.11 17.24
CA LYS A 5 -40.59 1.69 16.86
C LYS A 5 -39.18 1.06 16.78
N VAL A 6 -38.99 -0.07 17.47
CA VAL A 6 -37.72 -0.82 17.41
C VAL A 6 -37.56 -1.45 16.03
N VAL A 7 -36.74 -0.83 15.17
CA VAL A 7 -36.46 -1.30 13.80
C VAL A 7 -35.54 -2.54 13.81
N LYS A 8 -34.52 -2.57 14.67
CA LYS A 8 -33.58 -3.69 14.81
C LYS A 8 -34.12 -4.77 15.76
N ASN A 9 -35.29 -5.33 15.43
CA ASN A 9 -35.96 -6.35 16.22
C ASN A 9 -35.50 -7.79 15.89
N LYS A 10 -36.04 -8.79 16.59
CA LYS A 10 -35.73 -10.22 16.34
C LYS A 10 -36.04 -10.63 14.89
N ALA A 11 -37.09 -10.08 14.28
CA ALA A 11 -37.47 -10.37 12.90
C ALA A 11 -36.45 -9.81 11.89
N TYR A 12 -35.89 -8.63 12.14
CA TYR A 12 -34.81 -8.05 11.34
C TYR A 12 -33.60 -8.98 11.28
N PHE A 13 -33.08 -9.42 12.44
CA PHE A 13 -31.89 -10.27 12.48
C PHE A 13 -32.11 -11.67 11.88
N LYS A 14 -33.35 -12.19 11.89
CA LYS A 14 -33.70 -13.45 11.20
C LYS A 14 -33.59 -13.35 9.68
N ARG A 15 -33.77 -12.16 9.09
CA ARG A 15 -33.75 -11.93 7.63
C ARG A 15 -32.52 -11.16 7.17
N TYR A 16 -31.62 -10.80 8.08
CA TYR A 16 -30.46 -9.98 7.76
C TYR A 16 -29.39 -10.80 7.04
N GLN A 17 -29.19 -10.54 5.75
CA GLN A 17 -28.11 -11.14 4.98
C GLN A 17 -26.83 -10.32 5.13
N VAL A 18 -25.81 -10.92 5.74
CA VAL A 18 -24.50 -10.27 5.89
C VAL A 18 -23.80 -10.14 4.54
N LYS A 19 -23.25 -8.96 4.24
CA LYS A 19 -22.29 -8.81 3.14
C LYS A 19 -21.00 -9.58 3.43
N TYR A 20 -20.17 -9.81 2.42
CA TYR A 20 -18.88 -10.49 2.57
C TYR A 20 -17.99 -9.82 3.63
N LYS A 21 -17.16 -10.62 4.31
CA LYS A 21 -16.31 -10.18 5.44
C LYS A 21 -15.50 -8.91 5.11
N ARG A 22 -14.79 -8.89 3.97
CA ARG A 22 -13.96 -7.72 3.57
C ARG A 22 -14.79 -6.50 3.15
N ARG A 23 -16.01 -6.71 2.63
CA ARG A 23 -16.95 -5.62 2.32
C ARG A 23 -17.48 -4.98 3.60
N ARG A 24 -17.81 -5.80 4.62
CA ARG A 24 -18.20 -5.32 5.96
C ARG A 24 -17.08 -4.54 6.67
N GLN A 25 -15.82 -4.90 6.40
CA GLN A 25 -14.65 -4.18 6.89
C GLN A 25 -14.30 -2.94 6.06
N GLY A 26 -15.00 -2.68 4.94
CA GLY A 26 -14.70 -1.53 4.07
C GLY A 26 -13.34 -1.60 3.37
N LYS A 27 -12.80 -2.81 3.12
CA LYS A 27 -11.44 -2.99 2.57
C LYS A 27 -11.40 -3.38 1.10
N THR A 28 -12.53 -3.74 0.50
CA THR A 28 -12.57 -4.29 -0.86
C THR A 28 -13.91 -3.99 -1.51
N ASP A 29 -13.83 -3.41 -2.69
CA ASP A 29 -14.91 -3.46 -3.66
C ASP A 29 -14.80 -4.76 -4.46
N TYR A 30 -15.82 -5.62 -4.32
CA TYR A 30 -15.88 -6.89 -5.03
C TYR A 30 -16.27 -6.71 -6.50
N PHE A 31 -16.89 -5.59 -6.87
CA PHE A 31 -17.25 -5.28 -8.25
C PHE A 31 -16.01 -5.01 -9.09
N ALA A 32 -15.11 -4.13 -8.64
CA ALA A 32 -13.80 -3.93 -9.25
C ALA A 32 -12.94 -5.21 -9.19
N ARG A 33 -12.87 -5.86 -8.03
CA ARG A 33 -12.05 -7.07 -7.85
C ARG A 33 -12.43 -8.18 -8.84
N LYS A 34 -13.72 -8.44 -9.06
CA LYS A 34 -14.18 -9.46 -10.01
C LYS A 34 -13.60 -9.24 -11.41
N ARG A 35 -13.59 -8.00 -11.90
CA ARG A 35 -13.06 -7.67 -13.24
C ARG A 35 -11.54 -7.76 -13.31
N LEU A 36 -10.87 -7.43 -12.22
CA LEU A 36 -9.41 -7.39 -12.18
C LEU A 36 -8.78 -8.79 -12.10
N VAL A 37 -9.32 -9.68 -11.27
CA VAL A 37 -8.66 -10.97 -10.96
C VAL A 37 -9.14 -12.14 -11.79
N VAL A 38 -10.32 -12.07 -12.40
CA VAL A 38 -10.84 -13.17 -13.23
C VAL A 38 -10.04 -13.22 -14.52
N GLN A 39 -9.52 -14.42 -14.82
CA GLN A 39 -8.82 -14.76 -16.05
C GLN A 39 -9.78 -15.34 -17.08
N ASP A 40 -9.48 -15.11 -18.35
CA ASP A 40 -10.21 -15.72 -19.47
C ASP A 40 -10.05 -17.25 -19.42
N LYS A 41 -11.16 -17.98 -19.61
CA LYS A 41 -11.19 -19.43 -19.40
C LYS A 41 -10.37 -20.22 -20.42
N ASN A 42 -10.18 -19.66 -21.61
CA ASN A 42 -9.30 -20.21 -22.64
C ASN A 42 -7.80 -20.10 -22.32
N LYS A 43 -7.41 -19.38 -21.25
CA LYS A 43 -6.03 -19.32 -20.75
C LYS A 43 -5.75 -20.33 -19.62
N TYR A 44 -6.74 -21.14 -19.25
CA TYR A 44 -6.62 -22.22 -18.26
C TYR A 44 -5.91 -21.80 -16.95
N ASN A 45 -4.67 -22.24 -16.77
CA ASN A 45 -3.89 -22.05 -15.55
C ASN A 45 -2.97 -20.82 -15.58
N THR A 46 -3.01 -20.00 -16.65
CA THR A 46 -2.16 -18.80 -16.74
C THR A 46 -2.58 -17.78 -15.68
N PRO A 47 -1.70 -17.44 -14.71
CA PRO A 47 -2.03 -16.50 -13.66
C PRO A 47 -2.23 -15.09 -14.22
N LYS A 48 -3.26 -14.40 -13.73
CA LYS A 48 -3.48 -12.97 -13.99
C LYS A 48 -2.86 -12.16 -12.85
N TYR A 49 -1.70 -11.56 -13.11
CA TYR A 49 -0.96 -10.80 -12.13
C TYR A 49 -1.51 -9.40 -11.95
N ARG A 50 -1.51 -8.92 -10.71
CA ARG A 50 -1.84 -7.54 -10.38
C ARG A 50 -0.84 -6.94 -9.41
N MET A 51 -0.60 -5.65 -9.58
CA MET A 51 0.16 -4.81 -8.68
C MET A 51 -0.78 -4.16 -7.68
N ILE A 52 -0.79 -4.65 -6.45
CA ILE A 52 -1.58 -4.11 -5.34
C ILE A 52 -0.79 -2.98 -4.70
N VAL A 53 -1.32 -1.75 -4.79
CA VAL A 53 -0.74 -0.57 -4.13
C VAL A 53 -1.68 -0.13 -3.02
N ARG A 54 -1.19 -0.07 -1.77
CA ARG A 54 -1.96 0.36 -0.61
C ARG A 54 -1.17 1.36 0.22
N PHE A 55 -1.76 2.52 0.44
CA PHE A 55 -1.25 3.50 1.38
C PHE A 55 -1.85 3.25 2.76
N THR A 56 -0.99 3.27 3.77
CA THR A 56 -1.36 3.47 5.17
C THR A 56 -0.91 4.86 5.61
N ASN A 57 -1.22 5.27 6.83
CA ASN A 57 -0.82 6.60 7.31
C ASN A 57 0.69 6.79 7.41
N LYS A 58 1.47 5.71 7.51
CA LYS A 58 2.94 5.76 7.75
C LYS A 58 3.76 4.82 6.85
N ASP A 59 3.12 4.17 5.89
CA ASP A 59 3.78 3.17 5.05
C ASP A 59 3.06 3.02 3.70
N ILE A 60 3.80 2.65 2.68
CA ILE A 60 3.31 2.31 1.34
C ILE A 60 3.58 0.83 1.14
N VAL A 61 2.54 0.08 0.78
CA VAL A 61 2.62 -1.37 0.57
C VAL A 61 2.38 -1.66 -0.90
N CYS A 62 3.40 -2.19 -1.56
CA CYS A 62 3.35 -2.61 -2.96
C CYS A 62 3.54 -4.13 -3.04
N GLN A 63 2.65 -4.83 -3.74
CA GLN A 63 2.68 -6.30 -3.85
C GLN A 63 2.30 -6.76 -5.25
N ILE A 64 2.94 -7.82 -5.74
CA ILE A 64 2.52 -8.53 -6.95
C ILE A 64 1.84 -9.82 -6.54
N ALA A 65 0.60 -10.01 -6.96
CA ALA A 65 -0.20 -11.17 -6.58
C ALA A 65 -1.11 -11.66 -7.70
N TYR A 66 -1.50 -12.93 -7.64
CA TYR A 66 -2.53 -13.51 -8.48
C TYR A 66 -3.51 -14.33 -7.62
N ALA A 67 -4.73 -14.54 -8.12
CA ALA A 67 -5.78 -15.23 -7.37
C ALA A 67 -5.71 -16.75 -7.57
N ARG A 68 -5.88 -17.51 -6.49
CA ARG A 68 -6.22 -18.94 -6.48
C ARG A 68 -7.52 -19.16 -5.69
N ILE A 69 -8.04 -20.39 -5.72
CA ILE A 69 -9.29 -20.76 -5.02
C ILE A 69 -9.14 -20.58 -3.49
N GLU A 70 -8.00 -20.98 -2.93
CA GLU A 70 -7.72 -20.89 -1.48
C GLU A 70 -7.48 -19.45 -1.02
N GLY A 71 -6.98 -18.59 -1.91
CA GLY A 71 -6.58 -17.23 -1.59
C GLY A 71 -5.65 -16.65 -2.66
N ASP A 72 -5.26 -15.40 -2.44
CA ASP A 72 -4.29 -14.74 -3.31
C ASP A 72 -2.88 -15.20 -2.95
N VAL A 73 -2.07 -15.51 -3.97
CA VAL A 73 -0.65 -15.82 -3.79
C VAL A 73 0.15 -14.56 -4.10
N VAL A 74 0.89 -14.06 -3.11
CA VAL A 74 1.80 -12.92 -3.27
C VAL A 74 3.18 -13.44 -3.71
N ILE A 75 3.66 -12.95 -4.85
CA ILE A 75 4.95 -13.36 -5.43
C ILE A 75 6.09 -12.52 -4.88
N CYS A 76 5.88 -11.20 -4.82
CA CYS A 76 6.85 -10.21 -4.39
C CYS A 76 6.13 -9.09 -3.62
N ALA A 77 6.83 -8.48 -2.68
CA ALA A 77 6.36 -7.35 -1.90
C ALA A 77 7.51 -6.37 -1.68
N ALA A 78 7.18 -5.08 -1.62
CA ALA A 78 8.07 -3.98 -1.24
C ALA A 78 7.29 -3.01 -0.34
N TYR A 79 8.01 -2.35 0.57
CA TYR A 79 7.40 -1.48 1.57
C TYR A 79 8.20 -0.19 1.73
N ALA A 80 7.54 0.92 2.07
CA ALA A 80 8.23 2.19 2.27
C ALA A 80 9.15 2.18 3.51
N HIS A 81 8.82 1.39 4.53
CA HIS A 81 9.70 1.21 5.70
C HIS A 81 11.02 0.48 5.37
N GLU A 82 11.19 -0.07 4.17
CA GLU A 82 12.47 -0.61 3.69
C GLU A 82 13.36 0.48 3.06
N LEU A 83 12.78 1.58 2.58
CA LEU A 83 13.49 2.66 1.90
C LEU A 83 14.62 3.34 2.71
N PRO A 84 14.58 3.41 4.06
CA PRO A 84 15.72 3.90 4.83
C PRO A 84 17.03 3.14 4.58
N ARG A 85 16.98 1.87 4.15
CA ARG A 85 18.17 1.11 3.73
C ARG A 85 18.83 1.71 2.48
N TYR A 86 18.02 2.32 1.62
CA TYR A 86 18.42 2.89 0.33
C TYR A 86 18.65 4.41 0.41
N GLY A 87 18.72 4.99 1.61
CA GLY A 87 19.03 6.41 1.81
C GLY A 87 17.83 7.31 2.11
N VAL A 88 16.59 6.89 1.81
CA VAL A 88 15.39 7.68 2.11
C VAL A 88 14.93 7.43 3.55
N LYS A 89 15.47 8.20 4.50
CA LYS A 89 15.21 8.03 5.94
C LYS A 89 13.87 8.62 6.40
N VAL A 90 13.35 9.61 5.68
CA VAL A 90 12.14 10.38 6.02
C VAL A 90 11.22 10.49 4.79
N GLY A 91 9.98 10.96 4.98
CA GLY A 91 9.06 11.17 3.85
C GLY A 91 8.45 9.90 3.26
N LEU A 92 8.33 8.82 4.04
CA LEU A 92 7.94 7.47 3.57
C LEU A 92 6.51 7.31 3.01
N THR A 93 5.76 8.38 2.84
CA THR A 93 4.38 8.35 2.33
C THR A 93 4.09 9.40 1.26
N ASN A 94 5.10 10.13 0.76
CA ASN A 94 4.94 11.11 -0.32
C ASN A 94 4.94 10.43 -1.71
N TYR A 95 4.87 11.24 -2.79
CA TYR A 95 4.86 10.72 -4.16
C TYR A 95 6.20 10.05 -4.54
N ALA A 96 7.33 10.69 -4.18
CA ALA A 96 8.68 10.19 -4.44
C ALA A 96 8.93 8.81 -3.78
N ALA A 97 8.58 8.66 -2.50
CA ALA A 97 8.64 7.37 -1.81
C ALA A 97 7.72 6.33 -2.46
N ALA A 98 6.54 6.73 -2.96
CA ALA A 98 5.68 5.81 -3.71
C ALA A 98 6.39 5.29 -4.96
N TYR A 99 7.00 6.18 -5.74
CA TYR A 99 7.82 5.84 -6.89
C TYR A 99 8.95 4.88 -6.52
N CYS A 100 9.75 5.19 -5.49
CA CYS A 100 10.82 4.31 -5.02
C CYS A 100 10.31 2.93 -4.59
N THR A 101 9.16 2.84 -3.91
CA THR A 101 8.58 1.54 -3.53
C THR A 101 8.10 0.72 -4.73
N GLY A 102 7.63 1.39 -5.79
CA GLY A 102 7.29 0.77 -7.07
C GLY A 102 8.52 0.20 -7.77
N LEU A 103 9.58 1.01 -7.87
CA LEU A 103 10.87 0.63 -8.43
C LEU A 103 11.51 -0.54 -7.66
N LEU A 104 11.46 -0.51 -6.33
CA LEU A 104 11.96 -1.61 -5.51
C LEU A 104 11.17 -2.91 -5.75
N LEU A 105 9.84 -2.82 -5.93
CA LEU A 105 9.01 -3.99 -6.22
C LEU A 105 9.38 -4.62 -7.57
N SER A 106 9.52 -3.81 -8.62
CA SER A 106 9.82 -4.27 -9.98
C SER A 106 11.21 -4.89 -10.07
N ARG A 107 12.25 -4.20 -9.58
CA ARG A 107 13.62 -4.76 -9.58
C ARG A 107 13.72 -6.06 -8.78
N ARG A 108 13.06 -6.15 -7.63
CA ARG A 108 13.02 -7.38 -6.81
C ARG A 108 12.28 -8.52 -7.51
N LEU A 109 11.21 -8.20 -8.25
CA LEU A 109 10.45 -9.20 -9.01
C LEU A 109 11.26 -9.73 -10.19
N LEU A 110 11.89 -8.84 -10.97
CA LEU A 110 12.68 -9.22 -12.14
C LEU A 110 13.91 -10.02 -11.74
N ASN A 111 14.63 -9.60 -10.69
CA ASN A 111 15.77 -10.36 -10.16
C ASN A 111 15.35 -11.76 -9.68
N LYS A 112 14.18 -11.89 -9.04
CA LYS A 112 13.63 -13.20 -8.63
C LYS A 112 13.35 -14.15 -9.81
N PHE A 113 13.05 -13.60 -10.99
CA PHE A 113 12.78 -14.38 -12.21
C PHE A 113 13.96 -14.40 -13.20
N GLY A 114 15.09 -13.78 -12.88
CA GLY A 114 16.24 -13.67 -13.78
C GLY A 114 15.96 -12.86 -15.05
N LEU A 115 15.13 -11.82 -14.94
CA LEU A 115 14.72 -10.93 -16.04
C LEU A 115 15.29 -9.51 -15.90
N ASP A 116 16.10 -9.27 -14.87
CA ASP A 116 16.61 -7.96 -14.46
C ASP A 116 17.66 -7.37 -15.41
N GLU A 117 18.44 -8.22 -16.09
CA GLU A 117 19.39 -7.83 -17.15
C GLU A 117 18.70 -7.56 -18.49
N ILE A 118 17.58 -8.25 -18.76
CA ILE A 118 16.86 -8.12 -20.05
C ILE A 118 16.00 -6.85 -20.04
N TYR A 119 15.28 -6.63 -18.93
CA TYR A 119 14.36 -5.51 -18.76
C TYR A 119 14.89 -4.56 -17.68
N GLU A 120 15.91 -3.78 -18.03
CA GLU A 120 16.45 -2.74 -17.14
C GLU A 120 15.43 -1.62 -16.89
N GLY A 121 14.53 -1.39 -17.84
CA GLY A 121 13.57 -0.28 -17.82
C GLY A 121 14.27 1.06 -18.06
N GLN A 122 13.69 2.13 -17.53
CA GLN A 122 14.20 3.48 -17.72
C GLN A 122 15.32 3.78 -16.69
N THR A 123 16.55 3.92 -17.18
CA THR A 123 17.73 4.23 -16.35
C THR A 123 17.81 5.70 -15.99
N GLU A 124 17.50 6.59 -16.94
CA GLU A 124 17.42 8.04 -16.76
C GLU A 124 15.96 8.47 -16.63
N ILE A 125 15.57 8.94 -15.43
CA ILE A 125 14.17 9.23 -15.11
C ILE A 125 13.83 10.66 -15.55
N ASP A 126 13.10 10.77 -16.66
CA ASP A 126 12.66 12.04 -17.27
C ASP A 126 11.19 12.41 -16.93
N GLY A 127 10.42 11.48 -16.37
CA GLY A 127 9.01 11.66 -16.06
C GLY A 127 8.05 11.43 -17.24
N ASP A 128 8.54 11.08 -18.42
CA ASP A 128 7.75 10.90 -19.63
C ASP A 128 7.02 9.53 -19.66
N GLU A 129 6.21 9.31 -20.67
CA GLU A 129 5.54 8.04 -20.94
C GLU A 129 6.56 6.98 -21.36
N PHE A 130 6.62 5.86 -20.62
CA PHE A 130 7.51 4.75 -20.92
C PHE A 130 6.76 3.42 -20.81
N TYR A 131 6.89 2.59 -21.85
CA TYR A 131 6.38 1.24 -21.90
C TYR A 131 7.53 0.28 -22.22
N VAL A 132 7.69 -0.75 -21.40
CA VAL A 132 8.63 -1.82 -21.73
C VAL A 132 8.05 -2.68 -22.85
N GLU A 133 8.82 -2.86 -23.91
CA GLU A 133 8.47 -3.75 -25.02
C GLU A 133 9.14 -5.11 -24.85
N ASP A 134 8.53 -6.16 -25.40
CA ASP A 134 9.12 -7.49 -25.41
C ASP A 134 10.36 -7.51 -26.31
N VAL A 135 11.45 -8.15 -25.85
CA VAL A 135 12.67 -8.32 -26.66
C VAL A 135 12.59 -9.64 -27.43
N ASP A 136 12.74 -9.57 -28.75
CA ASP A 136 12.71 -10.75 -29.63
C ASP A 136 13.71 -11.83 -29.19
N GLY A 137 13.23 -13.07 -29.09
CA GLY A 137 14.03 -14.22 -28.68
C GLY A 137 14.33 -14.31 -27.17
N LYS A 138 13.82 -13.38 -26.36
CA LYS A 138 13.89 -13.42 -24.88
C LYS A 138 12.51 -13.72 -24.28
N PRO A 139 12.42 -14.14 -23.00
CA PRO A 139 11.13 -14.23 -22.32
C PRO A 139 10.45 -12.86 -22.30
N GLY A 140 9.14 -12.80 -22.58
CA GLY A 140 8.38 -11.54 -22.59
C GLY A 140 8.40 -10.81 -21.24
N ALA A 141 8.18 -9.50 -21.28
CA ALA A 141 8.13 -8.63 -20.12
C ALA A 141 7.05 -9.07 -19.13
N PHE A 142 7.31 -8.87 -17.83
CA PHE A 142 6.37 -9.29 -16.81
C PHE A 142 5.15 -8.36 -16.79
N ARG A 143 4.04 -8.84 -17.34
CA ARG A 143 2.77 -8.10 -17.38
C ARG A 143 1.99 -8.15 -16.06
N ALA A 144 1.63 -7.00 -15.52
CA ALA A 144 0.79 -6.88 -14.33
C ALA A 144 -0.23 -5.73 -14.44
N PHE A 145 -1.38 -5.87 -13.78
CA PHE A 145 -2.44 -4.84 -13.77
C PHE A 145 -2.54 -4.10 -12.45
N LEU A 146 -2.66 -2.77 -12.46
CA LEU A 146 -2.77 -1.97 -11.23
C LEU A 146 -4.08 -2.27 -10.46
N ASP A 147 -3.97 -2.64 -9.18
CA ASP A 147 -5.06 -2.78 -8.22
C ASP A 147 -5.04 -1.59 -7.25
N VAL A 148 -5.86 -0.57 -7.54
CA VAL A 148 -6.00 0.65 -6.71
C VAL A 148 -6.86 0.45 -5.45
N GLY A 149 -7.59 -0.66 -5.36
CA GLY A 149 -8.49 -0.97 -4.26
C GLY A 149 -9.67 0.00 -4.15
N LEU A 150 -9.66 0.84 -3.11
CA LEU A 150 -10.71 1.83 -2.84
C LEU A 150 -10.17 3.27 -2.91
N ALA A 151 -8.91 3.44 -3.33
CA ALA A 151 -8.32 4.76 -3.49
C ALA A 151 -9.04 5.53 -4.62
N ARG A 152 -9.26 6.83 -4.42
CA ARG A 152 -9.76 7.70 -5.48
C ARG A 152 -8.63 7.95 -6.46
N THR A 153 -8.86 7.66 -7.73
CA THR A 153 -7.88 7.78 -8.81
C THR A 153 -8.00 9.14 -9.49
N THR A 154 -7.76 10.21 -8.75
CA THR A 154 -7.60 11.57 -9.31
C THR A 154 -6.22 11.74 -9.94
N THR A 155 -6.06 12.76 -10.77
CA THR A 155 -4.77 13.19 -11.30
C THR A 155 -3.83 13.55 -10.15
N GLY A 156 -2.58 13.10 -10.22
CA GLY A 156 -1.56 13.27 -9.17
C GLY A 156 -1.68 12.32 -7.97
N ALA A 157 -2.61 11.36 -7.98
CA ALA A 157 -2.72 10.42 -6.87
C ALA A 157 -1.45 9.55 -6.74
N LYS A 158 -0.90 9.46 -5.52
CA LYS A 158 0.35 8.73 -5.21
C LYS A 158 0.37 7.25 -5.62
N VAL A 159 -0.81 6.64 -5.81
CA VAL A 159 -0.95 5.27 -6.34
C VAL A 159 -0.30 5.15 -7.72
N PHE A 160 -0.40 6.21 -8.54
CA PHE A 160 0.21 6.25 -9.86
C PHE A 160 1.72 6.49 -9.80
N GLY A 161 2.24 7.17 -8.77
CA GLY A 161 3.69 7.24 -8.54
C GLY A 161 4.31 5.86 -8.32
N ALA A 162 3.68 5.02 -7.49
CA ALA A 162 4.11 3.63 -7.34
C ALA A 162 4.00 2.83 -8.64
N MET A 163 2.93 3.04 -9.42
CA MET A 163 2.78 2.38 -10.72
C MET A 163 3.87 2.80 -11.71
N LYS A 164 4.17 4.09 -11.83
CA LYS A 164 5.23 4.62 -12.70
C LYS A 164 6.60 4.08 -12.29
N GLY A 165 6.94 4.08 -11.00
CA GLY A 165 8.20 3.49 -10.53
C GLY A 165 8.31 1.98 -10.84
N ALA A 166 7.18 1.26 -10.82
CA ALA A 166 7.17 -0.14 -11.21
C ALA A 166 7.32 -0.35 -12.73
N ALA A 167 6.69 0.51 -13.55
CA ALA A 167 6.85 0.52 -15.00
C ALA A 167 8.30 0.85 -15.41
N ASP A 168 8.86 1.92 -14.85
CA ASP A 168 10.24 2.37 -15.12
C ASP A 168 11.29 1.38 -14.63
N GLY A 169 10.95 0.52 -13.66
CA GLY A 169 11.80 -0.58 -13.26
C GLY A 169 11.75 -1.81 -14.17
N GLY A 170 10.93 -1.81 -15.23
CA GLY A 170 10.87 -2.85 -16.27
C GLY A 170 9.63 -3.76 -16.25
N LEU A 171 8.53 -3.37 -15.58
CA LEU A 171 7.27 -4.13 -15.65
C LEU A 171 6.34 -3.60 -16.74
N ASP A 172 5.69 -4.49 -17.49
CA ASP A 172 4.59 -4.12 -18.39
C ASP A 172 3.33 -3.90 -17.54
N ILE A 173 3.04 -2.63 -17.25
CA ILE A 173 1.80 -2.21 -16.61
C ILE A 173 1.08 -1.29 -17.59
N PRO A 174 -0.05 -1.70 -18.20
CA PRO A 174 -0.77 -0.84 -19.13
C PRO A 174 -1.37 0.35 -18.38
N HIS A 175 -1.02 1.56 -18.82
CA HIS A 175 -1.44 2.81 -18.21
C HIS A 175 -1.59 3.93 -19.25
N SER A 176 -1.80 5.16 -18.79
CA SER A 176 -1.86 6.39 -19.59
C SER A 176 -1.41 7.56 -18.72
N THR A 177 -0.83 8.60 -19.33
CA THR A 177 -0.30 9.78 -18.64
C THR A 177 -1.35 10.65 -17.92
N LYS A 178 -2.64 10.50 -18.25
CA LYS A 178 -3.76 11.32 -17.73
C LYS A 178 -3.92 11.37 -16.21
N ARG A 179 -3.26 10.49 -15.46
CA ARG A 179 -3.36 10.43 -14.00
C ARG A 179 -2.07 10.80 -13.28
N PHE A 180 -1.01 11.10 -14.01
CA PHE A 180 0.24 11.58 -13.42
C PHE A 180 0.15 13.07 -13.04
N PRO A 181 0.92 13.51 -12.02
CA PRO A 181 1.19 14.93 -11.84
C PRO A 181 1.77 15.51 -13.13
N GLY A 182 1.33 16.70 -13.52
CA GLY A 182 1.74 17.34 -14.77
C GLY A 182 0.75 17.18 -15.93
N TYR A 183 -0.30 16.37 -15.78
CA TYR A 183 -1.41 16.36 -16.73
C TYR A 183 -2.44 17.43 -16.38
N ASP A 184 -2.78 18.28 -17.33
CA ASP A 184 -3.84 19.27 -17.21
C ASP A 184 -5.13 18.78 -17.89
N ASP A 185 -6.22 18.68 -17.13
CA ASP A 185 -7.51 18.19 -17.62
C ASP A 185 -8.17 19.19 -18.60
N GLU A 186 -7.83 20.49 -18.53
CA GLU A 186 -8.43 21.53 -19.37
C GLU A 186 -7.78 21.64 -20.75
N SER A 187 -6.44 21.74 -20.81
CA SER A 187 -5.70 21.72 -22.07
C SER A 187 -5.57 20.33 -22.69
N GLY A 188 -5.57 19.28 -21.87
CA GLY A 188 -5.25 17.92 -22.30
C GLY A 188 -3.76 17.64 -22.47
N ASP A 189 -2.90 18.61 -22.11
CA ASP A 189 -1.45 18.51 -22.25
C ASP A 189 -0.81 17.85 -21.02
N PHE A 190 0.31 17.17 -21.25
CA PHE A 190 1.11 16.51 -20.22
C PHE A 190 2.51 17.11 -20.16
N SER A 191 2.89 17.65 -19.00
CA SER A 191 4.25 18.10 -18.71
C SER A 191 5.05 17.02 -17.98
N ALA A 192 5.93 16.34 -18.72
CA ALA A 192 6.88 15.37 -18.16
C ALA A 192 7.82 16.00 -17.12
N GLU A 193 8.20 17.27 -17.30
CA GLU A 193 9.05 18.01 -16.35
C GLU A 193 8.41 18.14 -14.97
N VAL A 194 7.11 18.49 -14.93
CA VAL A 194 6.34 18.53 -13.67
C VAL A 194 6.28 17.13 -13.05
N HIS A 195 6.03 16.09 -13.85
CA HIS A 195 6.00 14.72 -13.36
C HIS A 195 7.36 14.30 -12.75
N ARG A 196 8.47 14.60 -13.43
CA ARG A 196 9.84 14.37 -12.95
C ARG A 196 10.07 15.07 -11.63
N SER A 197 9.70 16.34 -11.51
CA SER A 197 9.80 17.10 -10.26
C SER A 197 9.05 16.40 -9.12
N HIS A 198 7.85 15.86 -9.37
CA HIS A 198 7.14 15.08 -8.36
C HIS A 198 7.83 13.76 -7.98
N ILE A 199 8.45 13.06 -8.94
CA ILE A 199 9.21 11.82 -8.70
C ILE A 199 10.42 12.08 -7.78
N PHE A 200 11.14 13.19 -8.00
CA PHE A 200 12.30 13.56 -7.18
C PHE A 200 11.95 14.42 -5.96
N GLY A 201 10.66 14.61 -5.67
CA GLY A 201 10.22 15.31 -4.46
C GLY A 201 10.32 16.84 -4.53
N GLY A 202 10.45 17.44 -5.71
CA GLY A 202 10.51 18.88 -5.91
C GLY A 202 9.34 19.64 -5.28
N HIS A 203 8.11 19.12 -5.37
CA HIS A 203 6.95 19.67 -4.64
C HIS A 203 7.12 19.72 -3.10
N VAL A 204 7.84 18.76 -2.52
CA VAL A 204 8.16 18.75 -1.09
C VAL A 204 9.26 19.77 -0.80
N SER A 205 10.28 19.85 -1.65
CA SER A 205 11.35 20.85 -1.55
C SER A 205 10.80 22.28 -1.64
N ASN A 206 9.89 22.56 -2.57
CA ASN A 206 9.26 23.87 -2.70
C ASN A 206 8.47 24.22 -1.44
N TYR A 207 7.67 23.29 -0.92
CA TYR A 207 6.93 23.50 0.32
C TYR A 207 7.84 23.65 1.55
N MET A 208 9.02 23.03 1.55
CA MET A 208 10.04 23.27 2.57
C MET A 208 10.56 24.71 2.50
N LYS A 209 10.89 25.21 1.31
CA LYS A 209 11.39 26.59 1.10
C LYS A 209 10.34 27.63 1.47
N GLU A 210 9.12 27.47 0.97
CA GLU A 210 7.99 28.36 1.27
C GLU A 210 7.75 28.46 2.79
N LEU A 211 7.67 27.32 3.50
CA LEU A 211 7.45 27.33 4.94
C LEU A 211 8.64 27.87 5.74
N GLU A 212 9.86 27.65 5.28
CA GLU A 212 11.07 28.18 5.94
C GLU A 212 11.11 29.72 5.86
N GLU A 213 10.62 30.31 4.77
CA GLU A 213 10.52 31.76 4.58
C GLU A 213 9.31 32.39 5.30
N GLU A 214 8.14 31.74 5.26
CA GLU A 214 6.89 32.29 5.79
C GLU A 214 6.69 32.08 7.30
N ASP A 215 6.97 30.87 7.82
CA ASP A 215 6.67 30.48 9.20
C ASP A 215 7.63 29.38 9.71
N GLU A 216 8.72 29.83 10.36
CA GLU A 216 9.74 28.96 10.93
C GLU A 216 9.18 27.98 12.00
N GLU A 217 8.13 28.36 12.74
CA GLU A 217 7.51 27.48 13.74
C GLU A 217 6.73 26.35 13.05
N ALA A 218 5.93 26.68 12.04
CA ALA A 218 5.23 25.69 11.22
C ALA A 218 6.22 24.77 10.49
N PHE A 219 7.33 25.30 9.98
CA PHE A 219 8.41 24.53 9.37
C PHE A 219 8.99 23.49 10.34
N LYS A 220 9.41 23.93 11.54
CA LYS A 220 9.95 23.03 12.59
C LYS A 220 8.94 21.96 12.98
N ARG A 221 7.65 22.28 13.07
CA ARG A 221 6.59 21.32 13.38
C ARG A 221 6.41 20.29 12.27
N GLN A 222 6.27 20.73 11.02
CA GLN A 222 5.97 19.89 9.87
C GLN A 222 7.15 19.00 9.46
N PHE A 223 8.35 19.56 9.46
CA PHE A 223 9.57 18.94 8.96
C PHE A 223 10.57 18.56 10.07
N SER A 224 10.12 18.48 11.34
CA SER A 224 10.96 18.08 12.49
C SER A 224 11.86 16.87 12.24
N GLN A 225 11.37 15.83 11.56
CA GLN A 225 12.17 14.65 11.23
C GLN A 225 13.20 14.91 10.12
N TYR A 226 12.89 15.78 9.15
CA TYR A 226 13.86 16.18 8.12
C TYR A 226 15.03 16.92 8.76
N ILE A 227 14.75 17.87 9.66
CA ILE A 227 15.76 18.59 10.45
C ILE A 227 16.61 17.60 11.26
N LYS A 228 15.97 16.67 11.97
CA LYS A 228 16.67 15.64 12.76
C LYS A 228 17.61 14.77 11.93
N HIS A 229 17.27 14.53 10.66
CA HIS A 229 18.06 13.71 9.75
C HIS A 229 18.99 14.51 8.83
N GLY A 230 19.04 15.85 8.97
CA GLY A 230 19.88 16.73 8.18
C GLY A 230 19.48 16.82 6.70
N VAL A 231 18.19 16.63 6.37
CA VAL A 231 17.67 16.73 5.00
C VAL A 231 17.13 18.14 4.78
N THR A 232 17.76 18.89 3.88
CA THR A 232 17.37 20.24 3.44
C THR A 232 16.59 20.19 2.12
N ALA A 233 15.91 21.26 1.73
CA ALA A 233 15.13 21.32 0.49
C ALA A 233 15.99 21.00 -0.76
N ASP A 234 17.25 21.45 -0.80
CA ASP A 234 18.15 21.26 -1.94
C ASP A 234 18.73 19.83 -2.00
N THR A 235 18.79 19.10 -0.89
CA THR A 235 19.34 17.74 -0.85
C THR A 235 18.31 16.65 -1.14
N VAL A 236 17.02 17.00 -1.25
CA VAL A 236 15.92 16.04 -1.47
C VAL A 236 16.07 15.30 -2.80
N GLU A 237 16.35 16.02 -3.89
CA GLU A 237 16.51 15.40 -5.22
C GLU A 237 17.70 14.44 -5.24
N GLU A 238 18.85 14.85 -4.68
CA GLU A 238 20.03 13.99 -4.57
C GLU A 238 19.76 12.73 -3.73
N MET A 239 19.00 12.85 -2.63
CA MET A 239 18.60 11.72 -1.79
C MET A 239 17.80 10.67 -2.60
N TYR A 240 16.83 11.09 -3.41
CA TYR A 240 16.04 10.17 -4.23
C TYR A 240 16.84 9.59 -5.39
N THR A 241 17.69 10.39 -6.05
CA THR A 241 18.59 9.91 -7.10
C THR A 241 19.52 8.81 -6.59
N LYS A 242 20.15 9.01 -5.43
CA LYS A 242 20.97 7.97 -4.78
C LYS A 242 20.14 6.74 -4.41
N ALA A 243 18.91 6.93 -3.94
CA ALA A 243 18.03 5.82 -3.61
C ALA A 243 17.64 4.98 -4.83
N HIS A 244 17.36 5.61 -5.97
CA HIS A 244 17.07 4.90 -7.22
C HIS A 244 18.26 4.04 -7.67
N ALA A 245 19.47 4.60 -7.62
CA ALA A 245 20.70 3.86 -7.91
C ALA A 245 20.90 2.67 -6.95
N ALA A 246 20.79 2.90 -5.64
CA ALA A 246 20.95 1.84 -4.63
C ALA A 246 19.90 0.73 -4.73
N ILE A 247 18.66 1.06 -5.13
CA ILE A 247 17.60 0.06 -5.37
C ILE A 247 17.94 -0.81 -6.58
N ARG A 248 18.50 -0.22 -7.64
CA ARG A 248 18.92 -0.96 -8.85
C ARG A 248 20.11 -1.87 -8.56
N GLU A 249 21.04 -1.44 -7.71
CA GLU A 249 22.21 -2.22 -7.29
C GLU A 249 21.84 -3.43 -6.42
N ASP A 250 21.01 -3.25 -5.38
CA ASP A 250 20.58 -4.36 -4.51
C ASP A 250 19.08 -4.32 -4.18
N PRO A 251 18.23 -4.96 -5.00
CA PRO A 251 16.80 -5.02 -4.74
C PRO A 251 16.42 -6.07 -3.67
N THR A 252 17.37 -6.81 -3.09
CA THR A 252 17.06 -7.97 -2.24
C THR A 252 16.40 -7.58 -0.92
N PRO A 253 15.42 -8.37 -0.43
CA PRO A 253 14.79 -8.10 0.85
C PRO A 253 15.73 -8.43 2.03
N LYS A 254 15.64 -7.65 3.10
CA LYS A 254 16.39 -7.93 4.34
C LYS A 254 15.98 -9.30 4.92
N LYS A 255 16.96 -10.13 5.27
CA LYS A 255 16.73 -11.43 5.94
C LYS A 255 16.00 -11.21 7.28
N LYS A 256 14.97 -12.01 7.54
CA LYS A 256 14.25 -11.99 8.81
C LYS A 256 15.06 -12.73 9.88
N THR A 257 15.08 -12.21 11.09
CA THR A 257 15.65 -12.91 12.26
C THR A 257 14.58 -13.77 12.91
N ASP A 258 14.91 -15.03 13.17
CA ASP A 258 14.00 -15.95 13.86
C ASP A 258 13.78 -15.54 15.32
N PHE A 259 12.55 -15.72 15.80
CA PHE A 259 12.20 -15.38 17.17
C PHE A 259 12.62 -16.51 18.12
N ALA A 260 13.59 -16.25 19.00
CA ALA A 260 14.14 -17.23 19.94
C ALA A 260 13.41 -17.29 21.31
N GLY A 261 12.33 -16.52 21.51
CA GLY A 261 11.69 -16.37 22.82
C GLY A 261 10.54 -17.35 23.10
N LYS A 262 10.10 -17.41 24.38
CA LYS A 262 8.85 -18.09 24.76
C LYS A 262 7.65 -17.24 24.34
N THR A 263 6.65 -17.85 23.70
CA THR A 263 5.42 -17.15 23.31
C THR A 263 4.56 -16.81 24.54
N LYS A 264 4.41 -15.53 24.86
CA LYS A 264 3.52 -15.05 25.92
C LYS A 264 2.08 -14.89 25.40
N ARG A 265 1.10 -15.23 26.23
CA ARG A 265 -0.32 -15.01 25.93
C ARG A 265 -0.81 -13.67 26.49
N TRP A 266 -1.23 -12.77 25.60
CA TRP A 266 -1.79 -11.45 25.98
C TRP A 266 -3.32 -11.45 26.15
N ASN A 267 -4.01 -12.39 25.49
CA ASN A 267 -5.47 -12.45 25.48
C ASN A 267 -6.01 -13.44 26.49
N ARG A 268 -7.11 -13.07 27.17
CA ARG A 268 -7.83 -13.97 28.08
C ARG A 268 -8.24 -15.26 27.36
N LYS A 269 -8.12 -16.40 28.03
CA LYS A 269 -8.61 -17.69 27.52
C LYS A 269 -10.14 -17.67 27.49
N LYS A 270 -10.74 -18.26 26.44
CA LYS A 270 -12.20 -18.42 26.37
C LYS A 270 -12.64 -19.26 27.56
N MET A 271 -13.61 -18.74 28.31
CA MET A 271 -14.14 -19.40 29.49
C MET A 271 -14.74 -20.76 29.13
N THR A 272 -14.45 -21.79 29.93
CA THR A 272 -15.01 -23.12 29.71
C THR A 272 -16.52 -23.11 29.94
N PHE A 273 -17.21 -24.16 29.51
CA PHE A 273 -18.64 -24.29 29.77
C PHE A 273 -18.96 -24.38 31.27
N SER A 274 -18.19 -25.19 32.01
CA SER A 274 -18.31 -25.33 33.47
C SER A 274 -18.13 -23.99 34.19
N GLN A 275 -17.03 -23.27 33.93
CA GLN A 275 -16.78 -21.94 34.50
C GLN A 275 -17.92 -20.94 34.24
N ARG A 276 -18.56 -21.00 33.06
CA ARG A 276 -19.72 -20.14 32.75
C ARG A 276 -20.94 -20.50 33.59
N ARG A 277 -21.24 -21.80 33.77
CA ARG A 277 -22.37 -22.25 34.61
C ARG A 277 -22.15 -21.90 36.08
N ASP A 278 -20.96 -22.16 36.58
CA ASP A 278 -20.62 -21.89 37.99
C ASP A 278 -20.69 -20.40 38.30
N ARG A 279 -20.17 -19.55 37.39
CA ARG A 279 -20.29 -18.10 37.52
C ARG A 279 -21.75 -17.64 37.62
N VAL A 280 -22.66 -18.20 36.81
CA VAL A 280 -24.09 -17.88 36.89
C VAL A 280 -24.69 -18.34 38.21
N LYS A 281 -24.35 -19.56 38.67
CA LYS A 281 -24.80 -20.09 39.95
C LYS A 281 -24.36 -19.20 41.11
N GLN A 282 -23.07 -18.83 41.15
CA GLN A 282 -22.50 -17.93 42.15
C GLN A 282 -23.19 -16.57 42.16
N LYS A 283 -23.46 -15.96 40.99
CA LYS A 283 -24.18 -14.68 40.89
C LYS A 283 -25.62 -14.74 41.40
N LYS A 284 -26.34 -15.83 41.14
CA LYS A 284 -27.69 -16.03 41.68
C LYS A 284 -27.67 -16.15 43.20
N ALA A 285 -26.73 -16.93 43.74
CA ALA A 285 -26.57 -17.11 45.18
C ALA A 285 -26.16 -15.81 45.89
N SER A 286 -25.27 -15.00 45.31
CA SER A 286 -24.88 -13.70 45.89
C SER A 286 -26.04 -12.71 45.94
N PHE A 287 -26.90 -12.68 44.90
CA PHE A 287 -28.07 -11.82 44.86
C PHE A 287 -29.10 -12.16 45.96
N LEU A 288 -29.36 -13.46 46.17
CA LEU A 288 -30.26 -13.91 47.25
C LEU A 288 -29.72 -13.53 48.63
N ARG A 289 -28.40 -13.67 48.86
CA ARG A 289 -27.77 -13.24 50.12
C ARG A 289 -27.90 -11.73 50.37
N ALA A 290 -27.71 -10.90 49.35
CA ALA A 290 -27.88 -9.44 49.48
C ALA A 290 -29.32 -9.05 49.86
N LYS A 291 -30.32 -9.67 49.20
CA LYS A 291 -31.73 -9.45 49.54
C LYS A 291 -32.09 -9.86 50.98
N GLN A 292 -31.47 -10.91 51.50
CA GLN A 292 -31.67 -11.37 52.88
C GLN A 292 -31.01 -10.47 53.93
N GLN A 293 -30.09 -9.59 53.54
CA GLN A 293 -29.43 -8.64 54.44
C GLN A 293 -30.12 -7.27 54.44
N GLU A 294 -30.85 -6.93 53.38
CA GLU A 294 -31.60 -5.68 53.26
C GLU A 294 -32.98 -5.71 53.94
N GLY A 295 -33.50 -6.90 54.26
CA GLY A 295 -34.78 -7.10 54.95
C GLY A 295 -34.59 -7.73 56.31
#